data_AF-A0A652JU25-F1
#
_entry.id   AF-A0A652JU25-F1
#
_cell.length_a   1.000
_cell.length_b   1.000
_cell.length_c   1.000
_cell.angle_alpha   90.00
_cell.angle_beta   90.00
_cell.angle_gamma   90.00
#
_symmetry.space_group_name_H-M   'P 1'
#
loop_
_entity.id
_entity.type
_entity.pdbx_description
1 polymer ?
#
loop_
_entity_poly.entity_id
_entity_poly.type
_entity_poly.pdbx_seq_one_letter_code
_entity_poly.pdbx_strand_id
1 'polypeptide(L)'
;MAEALRARTGGIGGLHRFLEEHGEAVEWDLAHYWPGRSLLDLYRGEMSWRELRVFLRYLPNDSATARQVRGSTADEDEWTLDRQLLASAVDAIRENTFATIRLGGDPKKTARLKPPDPIARPGVEVRKQKSNVIRFGGRHGSGAAQLAGVFGGAAYQ
;
A
#
# COMPACT_ATOMS: atom_id res chain seq x y z
N MET A 1 -19.35 10.16 1.78
CA MET A 1 -18.99 10.31 3.20
C MET A 1 -19.90 11.27 3.99
N ALA A 2 -20.52 12.30 3.37
CA ALA A 2 -21.37 13.26 4.09
C ALA A 2 -22.81 12.78 4.39
N GLU A 3 -23.25 11.68 3.77
CA GLU A 3 -24.66 11.24 3.79
C GLU A 3 -24.96 10.22 4.91
N ALA A 4 -23.95 9.45 5.36
CA ALA A 4 -24.11 8.50 6.46
C ALA A 4 -24.33 9.16 7.83
N LEU A 5 -24.03 10.46 7.96
CA LEU A 5 -24.15 11.21 9.23
C LEU A 5 -25.45 12.02 9.38
N ARG A 6 -26.40 11.90 8.44
CA ARG A 6 -27.65 12.70 8.45
C ARG A 6 -28.95 11.91 8.66
N ALA A 7 -28.92 10.60 8.85
CA ALA A 7 -30.15 9.84 9.01
C ALA A 7 -30.10 8.91 10.23
N ARG A 8 -30.52 9.47 11.38
CA ARG A 8 -31.34 8.88 12.46
C ARG A 8 -31.03 9.58 13.79
N THR A 9 -32.06 9.78 14.58
CA THR A 9 -32.07 10.24 15.98
C THR A 9 -30.88 9.72 16.79
N GLY A 10 -29.80 10.50 16.86
CA GLY A 10 -28.60 10.13 17.59
C GLY A 10 -27.66 11.32 17.67
N GLY A 11 -27.96 12.25 18.57
CA GLY A 11 -27.04 13.33 18.95
C GLY A 11 -25.84 12.77 19.69
N ILE A 12 -25.65 13.18 20.95
CA ILE A 12 -24.56 12.68 21.80
C ILE A 12 -24.60 11.14 21.94
N GLY A 13 -25.79 10.55 22.10
CA GLY A 13 -25.94 9.09 22.25
C GLY A 13 -25.47 8.28 21.04
N GLY A 14 -25.58 8.83 19.81
CA GLY A 14 -25.04 8.17 18.62
C GLY A 14 -23.51 8.20 18.60
N LEU A 15 -22.93 9.31 19.05
CA LEU A 15 -21.48 9.48 19.16
C LEU A 15 -20.88 8.61 20.27
N HIS A 16 -21.60 8.40 21.38
CA HIS A 16 -21.18 7.48 22.42
C HIS A 16 -21.01 6.04 21.89
N ARG A 17 -22.04 5.50 21.21
CA ARG A 17 -21.96 4.17 20.59
C ARG A 17 -20.82 4.07 19.58
N PHE A 18 -20.62 5.12 18.79
CA PHE A 18 -19.52 5.18 17.84
C PHE A 18 -18.14 5.05 18.52
N LEU A 19 -17.96 5.67 19.70
CA LEU A 19 -16.73 5.53 20.48
C LEU A 19 -16.57 4.14 21.10
N GLU A 20 -17.66 3.46 21.47
CA GLU A 20 -17.58 2.06 21.93
C GLU A 20 -17.08 1.13 20.82
N GLU A 21 -17.47 1.39 19.58
CA GLU A 21 -17.10 0.55 18.42
C GLU A 21 -15.73 0.93 17.81
N HIS A 22 -15.35 2.21 17.83
CA HIS A 22 -14.19 2.74 17.10
C HIS A 22 -13.24 3.58 17.95
N GLY A 23 -13.31 3.48 19.29
CA GLY A 23 -12.60 4.36 20.22
C GLY A 23 -11.08 4.42 20.01
N GLU A 24 -10.44 3.28 19.76
CA GLU A 24 -8.98 3.21 19.54
C GLU A 24 -8.55 3.95 18.27
N ALA A 25 -9.30 3.78 17.17
CA ALA A 25 -9.00 4.48 15.92
C ALA A 25 -9.24 5.99 16.05
N VAL A 26 -10.28 6.39 16.80
CA VAL A 26 -10.55 7.79 17.12
C VAL A 26 -9.44 8.38 17.98
N GLU A 27 -8.97 7.66 19.00
CA GLU A 27 -7.87 8.10 19.85
C GLU A 27 -6.58 8.29 19.06
N TRP A 28 -6.25 7.34 18.17
CA TRP A 28 -5.11 7.46 17.27
C TRP A 28 -5.23 8.69 16.36
N ASP A 29 -6.41 8.87 15.73
CA ASP A 29 -6.66 9.98 14.81
C ASP A 29 -6.61 11.34 15.53
N LEU A 30 -7.12 11.42 16.77
CA LEU A 30 -7.03 12.64 17.60
C LEU A 30 -5.57 13.02 17.85
N ALA A 31 -4.75 12.06 18.29
CA ALA A 31 -3.33 12.30 18.53
C ALA A 31 -2.56 12.67 17.26
N HIS A 32 -2.95 12.12 16.11
CA HIS A 32 -2.26 12.32 14.84
C HIS A 32 -2.60 13.68 14.18
N TYR A 33 -3.88 14.02 14.07
CA TYR A 33 -4.33 15.20 13.33
C TYR A 33 -4.57 16.44 14.21
N TRP A 34 -4.78 16.27 15.52
CA TRP A 34 -4.96 17.36 16.48
C TRP A 34 -4.02 17.23 17.67
N PRO A 35 -2.72 17.52 17.48
CA PRO A 35 -1.74 17.44 18.56
C PRO A 35 -2.17 18.26 19.79
N GLY A 36 -2.07 17.64 20.96
CA GLY A 36 -2.51 18.25 22.23
C GLY A 36 -3.99 18.05 22.55
N ARG A 37 -4.74 17.31 21.71
CA ARG A 37 -6.07 16.80 22.05
C ARG A 37 -6.02 15.30 22.31
N SER A 38 -6.74 14.86 23.33
CA SER A 38 -6.93 13.45 23.66
C SER A 38 -8.41 13.13 23.79
N LEU A 39 -8.79 11.87 23.54
CA LEU A 39 -10.12 11.40 23.87
C LEU A 39 -10.40 11.50 25.38
N LEU A 40 -9.36 11.45 26.23
CA LEU A 40 -9.49 11.67 27.67
C LEU A 40 -10.02 13.06 28.04
N ASP A 41 -9.74 14.08 27.22
CA ASP A 41 -10.20 15.45 27.44
C ASP A 41 -11.74 15.52 27.42
N LEU A 42 -12.38 14.63 26.64
CA LEU A 42 -13.84 14.50 26.62
C LEU A 42 -14.37 14.04 27.98
N TYR A 43 -13.73 13.03 28.57
CA TYR A 43 -14.14 12.44 29.84
C TYR A 43 -13.77 13.33 31.04
N ARG A 44 -12.75 14.18 30.90
CA ARG A 44 -12.38 15.22 31.88
C ARG A 44 -13.27 16.47 31.78
N GLY A 45 -14.04 16.63 30.70
CA GLY A 45 -14.85 17.82 30.45
C GLY A 45 -14.08 19.01 29.87
N GLU A 46 -12.82 18.80 29.48
CA GLU A 46 -11.97 19.82 28.82
C GLU A 46 -12.27 19.93 27.33
N MET A 47 -12.85 18.87 26.73
CA MET A 47 -13.36 18.84 25.37
C MET A 47 -14.87 18.58 25.38
N SER A 48 -15.62 19.32 24.55
CA SER A 48 -17.06 19.11 24.42
C SER A 48 -17.41 18.03 23.39
N TRP A 49 -18.57 17.37 23.55
CA TRP A 49 -19.12 16.46 22.53
C TRP A 49 -19.27 17.11 21.16
N ARG A 50 -19.59 18.41 21.14
CA ARG A 50 -19.67 19.20 19.90
C ARG A 50 -18.30 19.33 19.23
N GLU A 51 -17.26 19.57 20.01
CA GLU A 51 -15.88 19.69 19.52
C GLU A 51 -15.38 18.36 18.95
N LEU A 52 -15.58 17.24 19.67
CA LEU A 52 -15.28 15.91 19.13
C LEU A 52 -15.99 15.66 17.79
N ARG A 53 -17.28 15.99 17.69
CA ARG A 53 -18.04 15.88 16.44
C ARG A 53 -17.45 16.73 15.31
N VAL A 54 -16.83 17.88 15.62
CA VAL A 54 -16.14 18.71 14.62
C VAL A 54 -14.87 17.99 14.15
N PHE A 55 -14.04 17.48 15.05
CA PHE A 55 -12.83 16.73 14.68
C PHE A 55 -13.17 15.55 13.77
N LEU A 56 -14.12 14.71 14.19
CA LEU A 56 -14.53 13.55 13.38
C LEU A 56 -15.12 13.93 12.01
N ARG A 57 -15.79 15.09 11.90
CA ARG A 57 -16.35 15.57 10.63
C ARG A 57 -15.28 15.96 9.62
N TYR A 58 -14.13 16.43 10.09
CA TYR A 58 -13.04 16.92 9.26
C TYR A 58 -11.86 15.95 9.18
N LEU A 59 -12.06 14.70 9.61
CA LEU A 59 -11.08 13.65 9.38
C LEU A 59 -10.83 13.43 7.89
N PRO A 60 -9.55 13.24 7.50
CA PRO A 60 -9.21 12.76 6.17
C PRO A 60 -9.83 11.39 5.86
N ASN A 61 -10.02 11.09 4.57
CA ASN A 61 -10.65 9.83 4.14
C ASN A 61 -9.78 8.59 4.40
N ASP A 62 -8.48 8.78 4.61
CA ASP A 62 -7.45 7.77 4.90
C ASP A 62 -7.14 7.64 6.39
N SER A 63 -7.89 8.34 7.26
CA SER A 63 -7.73 8.26 8.71
C SER A 63 -8.02 6.85 9.24
N ALA A 64 -7.48 6.49 10.41
CA ALA A 64 -7.73 5.18 11.02
C ALA A 64 -9.23 4.93 11.24
N THR A 65 -9.96 5.94 11.71
CA THR A 65 -11.40 5.89 11.93
C THR A 65 -12.15 5.68 10.61
N ALA A 66 -11.79 6.44 9.56
CA ALA A 66 -12.44 6.32 8.26
C ALA A 66 -12.24 4.94 7.62
N ARG A 67 -11.07 4.34 7.81
CA ARG A 67 -10.76 2.97 7.36
C ARG A 67 -11.56 1.92 8.12
N GLN A 68 -11.60 2.01 9.45
CA GLN A 68 -12.34 1.05 10.28
C GLN A 68 -13.84 1.11 10.01
N VAL A 69 -14.41 2.32 9.84
CA VAL A 69 -15.84 2.50 9.52
C VAL A 69 -16.19 1.97 8.13
N ARG A 70 -15.27 2.07 7.17
CA ARG A 70 -15.47 1.53 5.81
C ARG A 70 -15.36 0.00 5.80
N GLY A 71 -14.59 -0.56 6.72
CA GLY A 71 -14.27 -1.99 6.73
C GLY A 71 -13.34 -2.39 5.58
N SER A 72 -12.46 -1.48 5.15
CA SER A 72 -11.51 -1.76 4.06
C SER A 72 -10.53 -2.87 4.44
N THR A 73 -10.03 -3.59 3.44
CA THR A 73 -8.88 -4.48 3.62
C THR A 73 -7.56 -3.69 3.65
N ALA A 74 -6.51 -4.28 4.23
CA ALA A 74 -5.18 -3.66 4.27
C ALA A 74 -4.66 -3.28 2.87
N ASP A 75 -4.93 -4.12 1.87
CA ASP A 75 -4.52 -3.87 0.48
C ASP A 75 -5.26 -2.69 -0.15
N GLU A 76 -6.55 -2.51 0.17
CA GLU A 76 -7.37 -1.37 -0.31
C GLU A 76 -6.93 -0.05 0.35
N ASP A 77 -6.57 -0.09 1.63
CA ASP A 77 -6.07 1.07 2.37
C ASP A 77 -4.63 1.44 1.97
N GLU A 78 -3.83 0.46 1.55
CA GLU A 78 -2.50 0.72 1.02
C GLU A 78 -2.57 1.38 -0.36
N TRP A 79 -3.53 1.02 -1.20
CA TRP A 79 -3.65 1.53 -2.57
C TRP A 79 -4.77 2.55 -2.74
N THR A 80 -4.67 3.65 -1.99
CA THR A 80 -5.55 4.80 -2.17
C THR A 80 -5.47 5.37 -3.60
N LEU A 81 -6.50 6.11 -4.01
CA LEU A 81 -6.54 6.76 -5.33
C LEU A 81 -5.28 7.59 -5.61
N ASP A 82 -4.82 8.35 -4.63
CA ASP A 82 -3.64 9.21 -4.78
C ASP A 82 -2.38 8.37 -5.02
N ARG A 83 -2.23 7.24 -4.32
CA ARG A 83 -1.11 6.31 -4.54
C ARG A 83 -1.19 5.61 -5.89
N GLN A 84 -2.39 5.25 -6.34
CA GLN A 84 -2.64 4.71 -7.68
C GLN A 84 -2.27 5.71 -8.78
N LEU A 85 -2.67 6.98 -8.62
CA LEU A 85 -2.34 8.06 -9.55
C LEU A 85 -0.84 8.39 -9.55
N LEU A 86 -0.21 8.44 -8.37
CA LEU A 86 1.22 8.70 -8.25
C LEU A 86 2.05 7.57 -8.89
N ALA A 87 1.68 6.31 -8.63
CA ALA A 87 2.33 5.17 -9.28
C ALA A 87 2.16 5.23 -10.81
N SER A 88 0.98 5.58 -11.29
CA SER A 88 0.71 5.73 -12.73
C SER A 88 1.51 6.88 -13.36
N ALA A 89 1.69 7.99 -12.64
CA ALA A 89 2.55 9.09 -13.09
C ALA A 89 4.02 8.67 -13.17
N VAL A 90 4.52 7.94 -12.16
CA VAL A 90 5.89 7.41 -12.17
C VAL A 90 6.11 6.42 -13.32
N ASP A 91 5.15 5.53 -13.57
CA ASP A 91 5.20 4.61 -14.71
C ASP A 91 5.25 5.37 -16.05
N ALA A 92 4.39 6.38 -16.23
CA ALA A 92 4.37 7.22 -17.43
C ALA A 92 5.69 7.97 -17.64
N ILE A 93 6.30 8.49 -16.57
CA ILE A 93 7.62 9.16 -16.64
C ILE A 93 8.71 8.15 -17.05
N ARG A 94 8.71 6.95 -16.48
CA ARG A 94 9.67 5.89 -16.84
C ARG A 94 9.52 5.50 -18.30
N GLU A 95 8.29 5.34 -18.77
CA GLU A 95 7.99 5.00 -20.16
C GLU A 95 8.42 6.12 -21.13
N ASN A 96 8.13 7.37 -20.80
CA ASN A 96 8.56 8.51 -21.60
C ASN A 96 10.10 8.65 -21.65
N THR A 97 10.77 8.41 -20.53
CA THR A 97 12.24 8.39 -20.47
C THR A 97 12.80 7.29 -21.37
N PHE A 98 12.22 6.09 -21.31
CA PHE A 98 12.59 4.98 -22.18
C PHE A 98 12.39 5.31 -23.67
N ALA A 99 11.25 5.90 -24.03
CA ALA A 99 10.96 6.33 -25.39
C ALA A 99 11.98 7.37 -25.87
N THR A 100 12.31 8.35 -25.03
CA THR A 100 13.27 9.41 -25.33
C THR A 100 14.68 8.85 -25.58
N ILE A 101 15.16 7.94 -24.71
CA ILE A 101 16.46 7.26 -24.89
C ILE A 101 16.46 6.46 -26.19
N ARG A 102 15.37 5.77 -26.51
CA ARG A 102 15.28 4.94 -27.70
C ARG A 102 15.27 5.75 -29.00
N LEU A 103 14.64 6.91 -28.99
CA LEU A 103 14.59 7.85 -30.13
C LEU A 103 15.92 8.58 -30.33
N GLY A 104 16.59 9.01 -29.26
CA GLY A 104 17.83 9.81 -29.33
C GLY A 104 19.13 9.00 -29.34
N GLY A 105 19.09 7.70 -29.02
CA GLY A 105 20.28 6.86 -28.92
C GLY A 105 20.62 6.09 -30.20
N ASP A 106 21.85 5.54 -30.25
CA ASP A 106 22.30 4.67 -31.35
C ASP A 106 21.35 3.45 -31.50
N PRO A 107 20.73 3.26 -32.67
CA PRO A 107 19.78 2.17 -32.92
C PRO A 107 20.31 0.79 -32.56
N LYS A 108 21.62 0.52 -32.75
CA LYS A 108 22.20 -0.79 -32.44
C LYS A 108 22.26 -1.07 -30.94
N LYS A 109 22.42 -0.02 -30.12
CA LYS A 109 22.48 -0.11 -28.66
C LYS A 109 21.08 -0.08 -28.05
N THR A 110 20.21 0.80 -28.55
CA THR A 110 18.86 0.98 -28.01
C THR A 110 17.88 -0.12 -28.40
N ALA A 111 18.12 -0.85 -29.50
CA ALA A 111 17.27 -1.97 -29.92
C ALA A 111 17.17 -3.11 -28.89
N ARG A 112 18.15 -3.24 -27.99
CA ARG A 112 18.19 -4.29 -26.95
C ARG A 112 17.54 -3.85 -25.63
N LEU A 113 17.23 -2.57 -25.47
CA LEU A 113 16.60 -2.07 -24.24
C LEU A 113 15.16 -2.57 -24.13
N LYS A 114 14.78 -2.98 -22.93
CA LYS A 114 13.41 -3.40 -22.62
C LYS A 114 12.64 -2.25 -21.99
N PRO A 115 11.33 -2.11 -22.26
CA PRO A 115 10.50 -1.16 -21.56
C PRO A 115 10.55 -1.41 -20.05
N PRO A 116 10.47 -0.34 -19.23
CA PRO A 116 10.41 -0.47 -17.78
C PRO A 116 9.15 -1.23 -17.36
N ASP A 117 9.26 -2.02 -16.28
CA ASP A 117 8.10 -2.68 -15.69
C ASP A 117 7.33 -1.68 -14.81
N PRO A 118 5.98 -1.72 -14.85
CA PRO A 118 5.16 -0.85 -14.03
C PRO A 118 5.31 -1.19 -12.54
N ILE A 119 5.08 -0.21 -11.67
CA ILE A 119 5.06 -0.44 -10.22
C ILE A 119 3.95 -1.44 -9.87
N ALA A 120 4.31 -2.47 -9.12
CA ALA A 120 3.39 -3.51 -8.65
C ALA A 120 2.27 -2.89 -7.81
N ARG A 121 1.02 -3.06 -8.26
CA ARG A 121 -0.17 -2.57 -7.56
C ARG A 121 -1.43 -3.33 -7.94
N PRO A 122 -2.48 -3.32 -7.10
CA PRO A 122 -3.77 -3.94 -7.41
C PRO A 122 -4.29 -3.50 -8.77
N GLY A 123 -4.71 -4.47 -9.58
CA GLY A 123 -5.22 -4.25 -10.93
C GLY A 123 -4.16 -4.07 -12.03
N VAL A 124 -2.87 -4.04 -11.70
CA VAL A 124 -1.79 -3.90 -12.68
C VAL A 124 -0.92 -5.16 -12.72
N GLU A 125 -0.90 -5.82 -13.87
CA GLU A 125 -0.04 -6.98 -14.09
C GLU A 125 1.41 -6.55 -14.31
N VAL A 126 2.28 -6.94 -13.38
CA VAL A 126 3.72 -6.82 -13.58
C VAL A 126 4.23 -8.03 -14.35
N ARG A 127 5.10 -7.79 -15.34
CA ARG A 127 5.79 -8.88 -16.05
C ARG A 127 6.65 -9.65 -15.05
N LYS A 128 6.19 -10.83 -14.63
CA LYS A 128 6.99 -11.73 -13.80
C LYS A 128 8.26 -12.07 -14.59
N GLN A 129 9.40 -11.56 -14.15
CA GLN A 129 10.68 -12.00 -14.69
C GLN A 129 10.77 -13.50 -14.42
N LYS A 130 10.88 -14.30 -15.48
CA LYS A 130 11.23 -15.70 -15.35
C LYS A 130 12.60 -15.73 -14.70
N SER A 131 12.64 -16.05 -13.42
CA SER A 131 13.90 -16.34 -12.76
C SER A 131 14.52 -17.49 -13.53
N ASN A 132 15.73 -17.29 -14.04
CA ASN A 132 16.58 -18.38 -14.49
C ASN A 132 17.02 -19.14 -13.24
N VAL A 133 16.08 -19.76 -12.54
CA VAL A 133 16.41 -20.81 -11.58
C VAL A 133 16.98 -21.91 -12.45
N ILE A 134 18.30 -22.03 -12.42
CA ILE A 134 18.99 -23.20 -12.95
C ILE A 134 18.50 -24.36 -12.10
N ARG A 135 17.44 -25.05 -12.57
CA ARG A 135 16.99 -26.30 -11.98
C ARG A 135 18.05 -27.33 -12.31
N PHE A 136 18.98 -27.56 -11.38
CA PHE A 136 19.88 -28.70 -11.40
C PHE A 136 19.04 -29.97 -11.18
N GLY A 137 18.42 -30.47 -12.25
CA GLY A 137 17.54 -31.63 -12.16
C GLY A 137 16.82 -32.04 -13.44
N GLY A 138 17.32 -31.66 -14.63
CA GLY A 138 16.70 -32.01 -15.90
C GLY A 138 17.61 -32.80 -16.83
N ARG A 139 17.29 -34.08 -17.02
CA ARG A 139 17.67 -35.10 -18.06
C ARG A 139 19.12 -35.25 -18.56
N HIS A 140 19.99 -34.25 -18.45
CA HIS A 140 21.39 -34.35 -18.79
C HIS A 140 22.21 -34.00 -17.56
N GLY A 141 22.81 -35.02 -16.94
CA GLY A 141 23.57 -34.94 -15.68
C GLY A 141 24.85 -34.10 -15.72
N SER A 142 24.95 -33.08 -16.58
CA SER A 142 26.15 -32.25 -16.72
C SER A 142 26.35 -31.33 -15.52
N GLY A 143 25.28 -30.85 -14.88
CA GLY A 143 25.38 -29.92 -13.75
C GLY A 143 25.90 -30.54 -12.46
N ALA A 144 25.51 -31.79 -12.16
CA ALA A 144 26.00 -32.51 -10.98
C ALA A 144 27.47 -32.95 -11.14
N ALA A 145 27.86 -33.37 -12.35
CA ALA A 145 29.24 -33.75 -12.66
C ALA A 145 30.21 -32.54 -12.60
N GLN A 146 29.75 -31.36 -13.03
CA GLN A 146 30.53 -30.13 -12.93
C GLN A 146 30.77 -29.70 -11.47
N LEU A 147 29.81 -29.96 -10.58
CA LEU A 147 29.96 -29.67 -9.15
C LEU A 147 30.83 -30.71 -8.43
N ALA A 148 30.75 -31.99 -8.80
CA ALA A 148 31.63 -33.02 -8.24
C ALA A 148 33.11 -32.77 -8.54
N GLY A 149 33.43 -32.18 -9.70
CA GLY A 149 34.78 -31.75 -10.04
C GLY A 149 35.26 -30.50 -9.29
N VAL A 150 34.35 -29.64 -8.84
CA VAL A 150 34.66 -28.40 -8.10
C VAL A 150 34.71 -28.63 -6.59
N PHE A 151 33.85 -29.49 -6.05
CA PHE A 151 33.68 -29.70 -4.61
C PHE A 151 34.25 -31.02 -4.09
N GLY A 152 34.92 -31.81 -4.94
CA GLY A 152 35.82 -32.92 -4.58
C GLY A 152 35.48 -33.65 -3.27
N GLY A 153 34.51 -34.57 -3.31
CA GLY A 153 34.20 -35.37 -2.13
C GLY A 153 33.18 -36.47 -2.42
N ALA A 154 33.60 -37.71 -2.22
CA ALA A 154 32.82 -38.92 -2.42
C ALA A 154 31.47 -38.89 -1.68
N ALA A 155 30.39 -39.17 -2.40
CA ALA A 155 29.15 -39.60 -1.77
C ALA A 155 29.35 -41.04 -1.28
N TYR A 156 29.27 -41.23 0.03
CA TYR A 156 29.35 -42.51 0.74
C TYR A 156 28.32 -43.54 0.21
N GLN A 157 28.67 -44.82 0.39
CA GLN A 157 27.84 -46.01 0.13
C GLN A 157 26.50 -45.98 0.87
#